data_AF-A0A9W6QGX6-F1
#
_entry.id   AF-A0A9W6QGX6-F1
#
_cell.length_a   1.000
_cell.length_b   1.000
_cell.length_c   1.000
_cell.angle_alpha   90.00
_cell.angle_beta   90.00
_cell.angle_gamma   90.00
#
_symmetry.space_group_name_H-M   'P 1'
#
loop_
_entity.id
_entity.type
_entity.pdbx_description
1 polymer ?
#
loop_
_entity_poly.entity_id
_entity_poly.type
_entity_poly.pdbx_seq_one_letter_code
_entity_poly.pdbx_strand_id
1 'polypeptide(L)'
;MDTRRTRPLLLLATAAALLTGCGGGGSDGSFDAQPGTPSPTCLRHQAQQPGSRYTGGERSDPTAVLEMMRFYTANATKAYCDGRPPTDTDRRWTGLYTDLGGDPGHVAVPRAK
;
A
#
# COMPACT_ATOMS: atom_id res chain seq x y z
N MET A 1 21.76 -30.35 -63.02
CA MET A 1 20.29 -30.27 -63.05
C MET A 1 19.79 -29.97 -61.65
N ASP A 2 19.73 -28.68 -61.29
CA ASP A 2 18.49 -27.96 -60.91
C ASP A 2 17.23 -28.81 -60.60
N THR A 3 16.38 -28.59 -59.59
CA THR A 3 16.04 -27.49 -58.67
C THR A 3 15.05 -28.13 -57.65
N ARG A 4 15.00 -27.83 -56.34
CA ARG A 4 14.10 -26.81 -55.74
C ARG A 4 14.24 -26.81 -54.21
N ARG A 5 14.74 -25.68 -53.70
CA ARG A 5 14.47 -25.13 -52.37
C ARG A 5 12.98 -24.78 -52.26
N THR A 6 12.36 -25.07 -51.12
CA THR A 6 11.12 -24.41 -50.69
C THR A 6 11.28 -23.96 -49.24
N ARG A 7 10.77 -22.76 -48.98
CA ARG A 7 11.18 -21.79 -47.96
C ARG A 7 10.68 -22.11 -46.55
N PRO A 8 11.37 -21.62 -45.51
CA PRO A 8 11.00 -21.81 -44.10
C PRO A 8 9.78 -20.97 -43.75
N LEU A 9 8.81 -21.56 -43.05
CA LEU A 9 7.70 -20.80 -42.47
C LEU A 9 8.21 -20.06 -41.22
N LEU A 10 8.30 -18.74 -41.36
CA LEU A 10 8.41 -17.76 -40.30
C LEU A 10 7.11 -17.73 -39.47
N LEU A 11 7.22 -17.25 -38.22
CA LEU A 11 6.17 -16.68 -37.35
C LEU A 11 5.45 -17.62 -36.36
N LEU A 12 5.98 -17.66 -35.13
CA LEU A 12 5.15 -17.62 -33.91
C LEU A 12 5.85 -16.72 -32.88
N ALA A 13 5.45 -15.46 -32.90
CA ALA A 13 5.62 -14.53 -31.80
C ALA A 13 4.40 -14.67 -30.88
N THR A 14 4.61 -14.85 -29.57
CA THR A 14 3.79 -14.19 -28.52
C THR A 14 4.31 -14.49 -27.11
N ALA A 15 4.63 -13.39 -26.43
CA ALA A 15 4.76 -13.13 -25.00
C ALA A 15 4.35 -14.22 -23.99
N ALA A 16 5.26 -14.52 -23.06
CA ALA A 16 4.92 -14.93 -21.70
C ALA A 16 5.90 -14.27 -20.71
N ALA A 17 5.81 -12.96 -20.58
CA ALA A 17 6.28 -12.25 -19.40
C ALA A 17 5.30 -12.54 -18.27
N LEU A 18 5.39 -13.72 -17.66
CA LEU A 18 4.71 -14.00 -16.40
C LEU A 18 5.44 -13.23 -15.32
N LEU A 19 4.88 -12.07 -14.99
CA LEU A 19 5.09 -11.34 -13.75
C LEU A 19 4.84 -12.32 -12.60
N THR A 20 5.87 -13.01 -12.11
CA THR A 20 5.85 -13.62 -10.78
C THR A 20 5.95 -12.49 -9.76
N GLY A 21 4.89 -11.69 -9.66
CA GLY A 21 4.58 -10.95 -8.44
C GLY A 21 4.18 -11.99 -7.40
N CYS A 22 5.16 -12.62 -6.78
CA CYS A 22 4.95 -13.46 -5.62
C CYS A 22 4.39 -12.55 -4.53
N GLY A 23 3.06 -12.55 -4.39
CA GLY A 23 2.37 -11.99 -3.24
C GLY A 23 2.91 -12.73 -2.02
N GLY A 24 3.88 -12.12 -1.35
CA GLY A 24 4.48 -12.68 -0.16
C GLY A 24 3.37 -12.94 0.84
N GLY A 25 3.18 -14.22 1.18
CA GLY A 25 2.45 -14.67 2.37
C GLY A 25 3.22 -14.28 3.63
N GLY A 26 3.50 -12.99 3.79
CA GLY A 26 3.90 -12.40 5.04
C GLY A 26 2.67 -12.26 5.92
N SER A 27 2.86 -12.34 7.22
CA SER A 27 1.88 -12.02 8.25
C SER A 27 1.00 -10.84 7.80
N ASP A 28 -0.32 -11.03 7.81
CA ASP A 28 -1.27 -10.00 7.41
C ASP A 28 -0.95 -8.70 8.17
N GLY A 29 -0.63 -7.64 7.44
CA GLY A 29 -0.03 -6.46 8.04
C GLY A 29 -0.98 -5.72 8.97
N SER A 30 -0.50 -5.36 10.16
CA SER A 30 -1.26 -4.62 11.16
C SER A 30 -0.84 -3.16 11.23
N PHE A 31 -1.81 -2.28 11.47
CA PHE A 31 -1.56 -0.88 11.75
C PHE A 31 -0.92 -0.70 13.13
N ASP A 32 0.14 0.10 13.22
CA ASP A 32 0.71 0.57 14.49
C ASP A 32 0.07 1.93 14.84
N ALA A 33 -0.93 1.90 15.72
CA ALA A 33 -1.60 3.10 16.24
C ALA A 33 -0.80 3.81 17.36
N GLN A 34 0.48 3.45 17.56
CA GLN A 34 1.33 3.96 18.63
C GLN A 34 0.67 3.85 20.02
N PRO A 35 0.38 2.61 20.47
CA PRO A 35 -0.35 2.38 21.71
C PRO A 35 0.38 3.02 22.90
N GLY A 36 -0.40 3.60 23.81
CA GLY A 36 0.12 4.36 24.95
C GLY A 36 0.39 5.85 24.65
N THR A 37 0.29 6.28 23.39
CA THR A 37 0.36 7.70 23.01
C THR A 37 -0.81 8.10 22.10
N PRO A 38 -2.02 8.34 22.63
CA PRO A 38 -3.21 8.66 21.82
C PRO A 38 -3.06 9.93 20.98
N SER A 39 -2.26 10.88 21.48
CA SER A 39 -1.93 12.15 20.82
C SER A 39 -0.41 12.28 20.74
N PRO A 40 0.27 11.49 19.89
CA PRO A 40 1.73 11.51 19.83
C PRO A 40 2.21 12.88 19.32
N THR A 41 3.42 13.29 19.62
CA THR A 41 3.97 14.56 19.07
C THR A 41 4.43 14.41 17.63
N CYS A 42 4.74 13.19 17.19
CA CYS A 42 5.16 12.82 15.83
C CYS A 42 4.65 11.41 15.46
N LEU A 43 4.65 11.09 14.16
CA LEU A 43 4.26 9.79 13.64
C LEU A 43 5.46 8.84 13.51
N ARG A 44 5.27 7.58 13.86
CA ARG A 44 6.19 6.48 13.53
C ARG A 44 5.82 5.93 12.16
N HIS A 45 6.84 5.57 11.37
CA HIS A 45 6.64 4.89 10.11
C HIS A 45 5.97 3.54 10.31
N GLN A 46 5.00 3.22 9.45
CA GLN A 46 4.36 1.90 9.43
C GLN A 46 5.34 0.87 8.86
N ALA A 47 5.50 -0.26 9.56
CA ALA A 47 6.44 -1.31 9.16
C ALA A 47 5.84 -2.27 8.12
N GLN A 48 4.51 -2.39 8.07
CA GLN A 48 3.77 -3.37 7.28
C GLN A 48 2.74 -2.68 6.41
N GLN A 49 2.46 -3.22 5.22
CA GLN A 49 1.36 -2.75 4.37
C GLN A 49 0.00 -3.14 4.98
N PRO A 50 -1.11 -2.49 4.58
CA PRO A 50 -2.44 -2.90 5.03
C PRO A 50 -2.73 -4.37 4.71
N GLY A 51 -3.02 -5.15 5.73
CA GLY A 51 -3.45 -6.55 5.59
C GLY A 51 -4.95 -6.71 5.33
N SER A 52 -5.38 -7.94 5.12
CA SER A 52 -6.77 -8.31 4.79
C SER A 52 -7.78 -7.86 5.85
N ARG A 53 -7.36 -7.75 7.12
CA ARG A 53 -8.21 -7.22 8.20
C ARG A 53 -8.66 -5.78 7.98
N TYR A 54 -8.04 -5.03 7.07
CA TYR A 54 -8.46 -3.68 6.69
C TYR A 54 -9.04 -3.64 5.27
N THR A 55 -8.49 -4.44 4.35
CA THR A 55 -8.82 -4.39 2.91
C THR A 55 -9.84 -5.45 2.46
N GLY A 56 -10.34 -6.29 3.36
CA GLY A 56 -11.25 -7.41 3.09
C GLY A 56 -12.71 -7.03 2.78
N GLY A 57 -13.02 -5.72 2.68
CA GLY A 57 -14.38 -5.23 2.48
C GLY A 57 -15.30 -5.65 3.63
N GLU A 58 -16.39 -6.35 3.33
CA GLU A 58 -17.31 -6.89 4.34
C GLU A 58 -16.66 -7.88 5.32
N ARG A 59 -15.50 -8.45 4.95
CA ARG A 59 -14.72 -9.36 5.81
C ARG A 59 -13.63 -8.66 6.63
N SER A 60 -13.48 -7.34 6.49
CA SER A 60 -12.55 -6.57 7.32
C SER A 60 -12.93 -6.65 8.79
N ASP A 61 -11.95 -6.49 9.68
CA ASP A 61 -12.16 -6.33 11.11
C ASP A 61 -12.61 -4.89 11.40
N PRO A 62 -13.88 -4.64 11.76
CA PRO A 62 -14.38 -3.29 11.94
C PRO A 62 -13.68 -2.54 13.09
N THR A 63 -13.19 -3.26 14.10
CA THR A 63 -12.51 -2.64 15.23
C THR A 63 -11.14 -2.12 14.81
N ALA A 64 -10.40 -2.91 14.04
CA ALA A 64 -9.11 -2.49 13.47
C ALA A 64 -9.26 -1.28 12.55
N VAL A 65 -10.28 -1.32 11.68
CA VAL A 65 -10.58 -0.22 10.76
C VAL A 65 -10.90 1.04 11.55
N LEU A 66 -11.81 0.98 12.53
CA LEU A 66 -12.19 2.15 13.32
C LEU A 66 -11.03 2.71 14.16
N GLU A 67 -10.14 1.87 14.68
CA GLU A 67 -8.92 2.31 15.36
C GLU A 67 -8.01 3.11 14.43
N MET A 68 -7.74 2.58 13.24
CA MET A 68 -6.94 3.27 12.22
C MET A 68 -7.59 4.58 11.78
N MET A 69 -8.90 4.58 11.52
CA MET A 69 -9.66 5.77 11.13
C MET A 69 -9.59 6.85 12.21
N ARG A 70 -9.82 6.48 13.47
CA ARG A 70 -9.73 7.41 14.60
C ARG A 70 -8.32 7.98 14.75
N PHE A 71 -7.30 7.14 14.64
CA PHE A 71 -5.92 7.58 14.78
C PHE A 71 -5.56 8.62 13.72
N TYR A 72 -5.85 8.36 12.45
CA TYR A 72 -5.49 9.29 11.38
C TYR A 72 -6.29 10.59 11.41
N THR A 73 -7.59 10.53 11.70
CA THR A 73 -8.39 11.77 11.88
C THR A 73 -7.80 12.70 12.95
N ALA A 74 -7.23 12.15 14.03
CA ALA A 74 -6.63 12.96 15.09
C ALA A 74 -5.18 13.39 14.81
N ASN A 75 -4.41 12.58 14.08
CA ASN A 75 -2.95 12.66 14.12
C ASN A 75 -2.25 12.74 12.75
N ALA A 76 -2.94 12.50 11.63
CA ALA A 76 -2.29 12.31 10.32
C ALA A 76 -1.59 13.56 9.74
N THR A 77 -1.81 14.75 10.31
CA THR A 77 -1.11 15.99 9.95
C THR A 77 0.26 16.16 10.62
N LYS A 78 0.58 15.32 11.59
CA LYS A 78 1.85 15.39 12.32
C LYS A 78 3.01 14.92 11.45
N ALA A 79 4.19 15.52 11.65
CA ALA A 79 5.42 15.10 11.00
C ALA A 79 5.87 13.72 11.53
N TYR A 80 6.66 13.00 10.73
CA TYR A 80 7.32 11.78 11.17
C TYR A 80 8.43 12.08 12.17
N CYS A 81 8.63 11.16 13.13
CA CYS A 81 9.55 11.35 14.24
C CYS A 81 11.02 11.50 13.81
N ASP A 82 11.40 10.95 12.67
CA ASP A 82 12.73 11.08 12.08
C ASP A 82 12.87 12.27 11.11
N GLY A 83 11.80 13.08 10.97
CA GLY A 83 11.74 14.22 10.06
C GLY A 83 11.71 13.87 8.58
N ARG A 84 11.60 12.57 8.22
CA ARG A 84 11.58 12.12 6.82
C ARG A 84 10.17 12.23 6.22
N PRO A 85 10.05 12.28 4.89
CA PRO A 85 8.75 12.18 4.24
C PRO A 85 8.11 10.80 4.47
N PRO A 86 6.79 10.65 4.25
CA PRO A 86 6.12 9.36 4.28
C PRO A 86 6.80 8.34 3.35
N THR A 87 6.89 7.09 3.79
CA THR A 87 7.30 5.96 2.95
C THR A 87 6.16 5.51 2.02
N ASP A 88 6.44 4.56 1.11
CA ASP A 88 5.38 3.92 0.33
C ASP A 88 4.39 3.18 1.22
N THR A 89 4.85 2.56 2.31
CA THR A 89 3.99 1.87 3.28
C THR A 89 3.03 2.85 3.95
N ASP A 90 3.56 4.00 4.39
CA ASP A 90 2.74 5.05 4.99
C ASP A 90 1.68 5.58 4.01
N ARG A 91 2.09 5.82 2.75
CA ARG A 91 1.17 6.28 1.70
C ARG A 91 0.03 5.30 1.46
N ARG A 92 0.29 3.99 1.52
CA ARG A 92 -0.76 2.96 1.38
C ARG A 92 -1.77 3.03 2.51
N TRP A 93 -1.33 3.26 3.74
CA TRP A 93 -2.22 3.41 4.88
C TRP A 93 -3.06 4.69 4.82
N THR A 94 -2.45 5.82 4.47
CA THR A 94 -3.19 7.08 4.32
C THR A 94 -4.14 7.05 3.11
N GLY A 95 -3.75 6.35 2.04
CA GLY A 95 -4.64 6.08 0.90
C GLY A 95 -5.85 5.26 1.32
N LEU A 96 -5.63 4.17 2.06
CA LEU A 96 -6.72 3.35 2.60
C LEU A 96 -7.66 4.15 3.51
N TYR A 97 -7.13 5.02 4.36
CA TYR A 97 -7.94 5.94 5.17
C TYR A 97 -8.86 6.80 4.31
N THR A 98 -8.34 7.40 3.23
CA THR A 98 -9.16 8.22 2.33
C THR A 98 -10.16 7.37 1.53
N ASP A 99 -9.78 6.19 1.06
CA ASP A 99 -10.66 5.28 0.32
C ASP A 99 -11.84 4.80 1.19
N LEU A 100 -11.62 4.67 2.50
CA LEU A 100 -12.66 4.34 3.50
C LEU A 100 -13.50 5.56 3.94
N GLY A 101 -13.34 6.71 3.29
CA GLY A 101 -14.12 7.93 3.54
C GLY A 101 -13.51 8.90 4.55
N GLY A 102 -12.24 8.71 4.92
CA GLY A 102 -11.49 9.66 5.73
C GLY A 102 -11.25 10.97 4.99
N ASP A 103 -11.29 12.10 5.70
CA ASP A 103 -11.08 13.41 5.09
C ASP A 103 -9.62 13.58 4.65
N PRO A 104 -9.33 13.75 3.34
CA PRO A 104 -7.97 13.93 2.86
C PRO A 104 -7.27 15.16 3.48
N GLY A 105 -8.01 16.15 3.99
CA GLY A 105 -7.48 17.29 4.72
C GLY A 105 -6.79 16.94 6.05
N HIS A 106 -7.07 15.75 6.60
CA HIS A 106 -6.36 15.25 7.79
C HIS A 106 -5.02 14.61 7.46
N VAL A 107 -4.74 14.27 6.19
CA VAL A 107 -3.49 13.66 5.79
C VAL A 107 -2.52 14.74 5.31
N ALA A 108 -1.29 14.73 5.83
CA ALA A 108 -0.25 15.61 5.32
C ALA A 108 0.01 15.38 3.82
N VAL A 109 -0.28 16.37 2.99
CA VAL A 109 0.09 16.34 1.56
C VAL A 109 1.62 16.44 1.47
N PRO A 110 2.31 15.55 0.74
CA PRO A 110 3.75 15.68 0.53
C PRO A 110 4.05 17.05 -0.07
N ARG A 111 4.84 17.87 0.64
CA ARG A 111 5.33 19.12 0.05
C ARG A 111 6.34 18.75 -1.04
N ALA A 112 6.06 19.14 -2.28
CA ALA A 112 7.03 19.06 -3.36
C ALA A 112 8.26 19.90 -2.96
N LYS A 113 9.44 19.31 -3.05
CA LYS A 113 10.73 20.02 -3.00
C LYS A 113 11.16 20.38 -4.41
#